data_AF-A0A0N0AQ42-F1
#
_entry.id   AF-A0A0N0AQ42-F1
#
_cell.length_a   1.000
_cell.length_b   1.000
_cell.length_c   1.000
_cell.angle_alpha   90.00
_cell.angle_beta   90.00
_cell.angle_gamma   90.00
#
_symmetry.space_group_name_H-M   'P 1'
#
loop_
_entity.id
_entity.type
_entity.pdbx_description
1 polymer ?
#
loop_
_entity_poly.entity_id
_entity_poly.type
_entity_poly.pdbx_seq_one_letter_code
_entity_poly.pdbx_strand_id
1 'polypeptide(L)' 'MLNYRRDDTLVVNDPYLRQQVEISAYGHWYRWTGPTGEPQHGDIHAPGATVDTIIRQYAGLHVDSGGTP' A
#
# COMPACT_ATOMS: atom_id res chain seq x y z
N MET A 1 -5.66 11.49 -8.84
CA MET A 1 -4.78 10.47 -8.23
C MET A 1 -3.90 9.90 -9.34
N LEU A 2 -2.60 10.16 -9.30
CA LEU A 2 -1.68 9.86 -10.41
C LEU A 2 -0.86 8.61 -10.05
N ASN A 3 -1.37 7.44 -10.38
CA ASN A 3 -0.62 6.19 -10.25
C ASN A 3 0.27 6.04 -11.49
N TYR A 4 1.58 6.21 -11.35
CA TYR A 4 2.55 6.00 -12.43
C TYR A 4 3.12 4.60 -12.35
N ARG A 5 3.09 3.85 -13.46
CA ARG A 5 3.68 2.51 -13.60
C ARG A 5 5.01 2.66 -14.33
N ARG A 6 6.13 2.38 -13.66
CA ARG A 6 7.46 2.32 -14.28
C ARG A 6 7.99 0.92 -14.08
N ASP A 7 8.11 0.15 -15.17
CA ASP A 7 8.78 -1.16 -15.25
C ASP A 7 8.80 -1.97 -13.95
N ASP A 8 7.68 -2.59 -13.57
CA ASP A 8 7.54 -3.43 -12.36
C ASP A 8 7.46 -2.72 -11.00
N THR A 9 7.57 -1.39 -10.93
CA THR A 9 7.35 -0.65 -9.67
C THR A 9 6.08 0.19 -9.74
N LEU A 10 5.18 -0.02 -8.78
CA LEU A 10 3.99 0.81 -8.59
C LEU A 10 4.19 1.67 -7.34
N VAL A 11 3.92 2.95 -7.49
CA VAL A 11 4.08 3.92 -6.43
C VAL A 11 2.69 4.31 -5.92
N VAL A 12 2.41 3.97 -4.67
CA VAL A 12 1.20 4.41 -3.99
C VAL A 12 1.50 5.73 -3.31
N ASN A 13 1.04 6.81 -3.94
CA ASN A 13 1.13 8.17 -3.43
C ASN A 13 -0.28 8.70 -3.19
N ASP A 14 -0.82 8.41 -2.01
CA ASP A 14 -2.17 8.78 -1.60
C ASP A 14 -2.09 9.77 -0.42
N PRO A 15 -2.94 10.81 -0.35
CA PRO A 15 -2.92 11.80 0.71
C PRO A 15 -3.14 11.23 2.12
N TYR A 16 -3.77 10.06 2.25
CA TYR A 16 -3.94 9.35 3.53
C TYR A 16 -2.67 8.59 3.94
N LEU A 17 -1.72 8.41 3.02
CA LEU A 17 -0.41 7.84 3.33
C LEU A 17 0.53 8.95 3.78
N ARG A 18 1.10 8.82 4.99
CA ARG A 18 2.14 9.73 5.50
C ARG A 18 3.47 9.62 4.74
N GLN A 19 3.65 8.54 4.00
CA GLN A 19 4.83 8.28 3.18
C GLN A 19 4.41 7.58 1.89
N GLN A 20 5.13 7.87 0.81
CA GLN A 20 4.99 7.14 -0.43
C GLN A 20 5.35 5.67 -0.19
N VAL A 21 4.48 4.76 -0.66
CA VAL A 21 4.74 3.32 -0.58
C VAL A 21 5.08 2.82 -1.98
N GLU A 22 6.32 2.37 -2.15
CA GLU A 22 6.77 1.75 -3.38
C GLU A 22 6.54 0.24 -3.29
N ILE A 23 5.84 -0.31 -4.28
CA ILE A 23 5.60 -1.75 -4.39
C ILE A 23 6.28 -2.27 -5.66
N SER A 24 6.95 -3.41 -5.53
CA SER A 24 7.65 -4.06 -6.65
C SER A 24 6.90 -5.31 -7.06
N ALA A 25 6.68 -5.47 -8.36
CA ALA A 25 6.21 -6.71 -8.95
C ALA A 25 7.34 -7.75 -8.92
N TYR A 26 7.00 -8.94 -8.46
CA TYR A 26 7.87 -10.10 -8.35
C TYR A 26 7.12 -11.30 -8.93
N GLY A 27 7.26 -11.51 -10.24
CA GLY A 27 6.51 -12.54 -10.96
C GLY A 27 5.01 -12.25 -10.96
N HIS A 28 4.23 -13.08 -10.25
CA HIS A 28 2.77 -12.96 -10.15
C HIS A 28 2.27 -12.14 -8.95
N TRP A 29 3.17 -11.53 -8.17
CA TRP A 29 2.82 -10.84 -6.93
C TRP A 29 3.42 -9.43 -6.88
N TYR A 30 2.70 -8.47 -6.34
CA TYR A 30 3.29 -7.26 -5.77
C TYR A 30 3.85 -7.57 -4.38
N ARG A 31 4.97 -6.93 -4.04
CA ARG A 31 5.59 -7.00 -2.73
C ARG A 31 5.90 -5.60 -2.22
N TRP A 32 5.63 -5.37 -0.94
CA TRP A 32 5.98 -4.13 -0.24
C TRP A 32 6.34 -4.41 1.22
N THR A 33 6.93 -3.42 1.88
CA THR A 33 7.17 -3.46 3.32
C THR A 33 5.98 -2.81 4.00
N GLY A 34 5.29 -3.52 4.89
CA GLY A 34 4.18 -2.99 5.68
C GLY A 34 4.64 -1.94 6.70
N PRO A 35 3.69 -1.24 7.34
CA PRO A 35 3.97 -0.17 8.31
C PRO A 35 4.85 -0.60 9.50
N THR A 36 4.77 -1.86 9.90
CA THR A 36 5.50 -2.50 11.00
C THR A 36 6.84 -3.10 10.58
N GLY A 37 7.23 -2.96 9.31
CA GLY A 37 8.47 -3.52 8.76
C GLY A 37 8.35 -4.95 8.23
N GLU A 38 7.17 -5.57 8.32
CA GLU A 38 6.93 -6.93 7.80
C GLU A 38 6.72 -6.93 6.27
N PRO A 39 7.22 -7.95 5.55
CA PRO A 39 6.97 -8.07 4.11
C PRO A 39 5.52 -8.45 3.84
N GLN A 40 4.88 -7.73 2.92
CA GLN A 40 3.50 -7.94 2.50
C GLN A 40 3.40 -8.18 0.99
N HIS A 41 2.36 -8.90 0.60
CA HIS A 41 2.21 -9.47 -0.74
C HIS A 41 0.78 -9.22 -1.26
N GLY A 42 0.66 -8.95 -2.56
CA GLY A 42 -0.62 -8.66 -3.22
C GLY A 42 -0.66 -9.22 -4.63
N ASP A 43 -1.84 -9.49 -5.16
CA ASP A 43 -1.99 -10.07 -6.50
C ASP A 43 -1.68 -9.01 -7.58
N ILE A 44 -0.78 -9.34 -8.51
CA ILE A 44 -0.41 -8.46 -9.61
C ILE A 44 -1.58 -8.19 -10.58
N HIS A 45 -2.50 -9.13 -10.69
CA HIS A 45 -3.70 -9.02 -11.53
C HIS A 45 -4.80 -8.18 -10.88
N ALA A 46 -4.66 -7.85 -9.59
CA ALA A 46 -5.58 -6.98 -8.84
C ALA A 46 -4.84 -5.78 -8.22
N PRO A 47 -4.24 -4.88 -9.03
CA PRO A 47 -3.49 -3.74 -8.52
C PRO A 47 -4.34 -2.79 -7.67
N GLY A 48 -5.62 -2.60 -8.02
CA GLY A 48 -6.54 -1.75 -7.24
C GLY A 48 -6.79 -2.29 -5.82
N ALA A 49 -6.99 -3.60 -5.67
CA ALA A 49 -7.18 -4.24 -4.37
C ALA A 49 -5.90 -4.22 -3.53
N THR A 50 -4.74 -4.35 -4.19
CA THR A 50 -3.42 -4.21 -3.55
C THR A 50 -3.22 -2.80 -3.00
N VAL A 51 -3.52 -1.77 -3.81
CA VAL A 51 -3.46 -0.36 -3.39
C VAL A 51 -4.41 -0.08 -2.21
N ASP A 52 -5.65 -0.54 -2.28
CA ASP A 52 -6.62 -0.38 -1.19
C ASP A 52 -6.16 -1.04 0.11
N THR A 53 -5.52 -2.22 0.02
CA THR A 53 -4.92 -2.91 1.17
C THR A 53 -3.79 -2.10 1.79
N ILE A 54 -2.90 -1.53 0.96
CA ILE A 54 -1.80 -0.67 1.42
C ILE A 54 -2.37 0.56 2.13
N ILE A 55 -3.34 1.24 1.51
CA ILE A 55 -4.00 2.39 2.12
C ILE A 55 -4.61 2.00 3.47
N ARG A 56 -5.32 0.87 3.57
CA ARG A 56 -5.88 0.39 4.84
C ARG A 56 -4.83 0.05 5.88
N GLN A 57 -3.70 -0.54 5.51
CA GLN A 57 -2.61 -0.86 6.45
C GLN A 57 -1.99 0.41 7.05
N TYR A 58 -1.71 1.39 6.21
CA TYR A 58 -1.07 2.64 6.62
C TYR A 58 -2.03 3.66 7.24
N ALA A 59 -3.30 3.66 6.82
CA ALA A 59 -4.38 4.43 7.47
C ALA A 59 -4.87 3.75 8.76
N GLY A 60 -4.79 2.42 8.87
CA GLY A 60 -5.18 1.66 10.05
C GLY A 60 -4.28 1.91 11.27
N LEU A 61 -3.04 2.38 11.06
CA LEU A 61 -2.22 2.96 12.12
C LEU A 61 -2.84 4.20 12.78
N HIS A 62 -3.91 4.78 12.20
CA HIS A 62 -4.68 5.90 12.73
C HIS A 62 -6.06 5.52 13.31
N VAL A 63 -6.40 4.22 13.42
CA VAL A 63 -7.57 3.78 14.22
C VAL A 63 -7.13 3.45 15.65
N ASP A 64 -6.31 4.33 16.24
CA ASP A 64 -6.22 4.48 17.68
C ASP A 64 -5.88 5.95 17.99
N SER A 65 -6.93 6.77 18.12
CA SER A 65 -7.00 8.05 18.87
C SER A 65 -8.24 8.83 18.41
N GLY A 66 -9.46 8.42 18.80
CA GLY A 66 -10.62 9.31 18.56
C GLY A 66 -12.04 8.77 18.71
N GLY A 67 -12.27 7.59 19.30
CA GLY A 67 -13.62 7.04 19.43
C GLY A 67 -13.94 6.57 20.84
N THR A 68 -14.14 7.51 21.77
CA THR A 68 -14.81 7.27 23.05
C THR A 68 -16.32 7.46 22.86
N PRO A 69 -17.15 6.56 23.39
CA PRO A 69 -18.33 6.99 24.15
C PRO A 69 -18.24 6.65 25.63
#